data_AF-A0A968BXC5-F1
#
_entry.id   AF-A0A968BXC5-F1
#
_cell.length_a   1.000
_cell.length_b   1.000
_cell.length_c   1.000
_cell.angle_alpha   90.00
_cell.angle_beta   90.00
_cell.angle_gamma   90.00
#
_symmetry.space_group_name_H-M   'P 1'
#
loop_
_entity.id
_entity.type
_entity.pdbx_description
1 polymer ?
#
loop_
_entity_poly.entity_id
_entity_poly.type
_entity_poly.pdbx_seq_one_letter_code
_entity_poly.pdbx_strand_id
1 'polypeptide(L)'
;NSLAAVANALEIPIEPTHRAMVDVEATREVLEEILRQLDRRWGVTTLGRLLEFQGGTILYPLPRALALPPTIAEALESKGQVLMRYVDAKGRETERIVRPIRVTERHGLLYLMAHCQQRRELRTFRLDRVLEL
;
A
#
# COMPACT_ATOMS: atom_id res chain seq x y z
N ASN A 1 -30.08 15.32 -28.86
CA ASN A 1 -30.76 14.23 -28.13
C ASN A 1 -29.99 13.84 -26.88
N SER A 2 -30.32 14.48 -25.77
CA SER A 2 -29.96 14.04 -24.42
C SER A 2 -31.24 14.00 -23.59
N LEU A 3 -31.26 13.19 -22.54
CA LEU A 3 -32.43 13.05 -21.67
C LEU A 3 -32.83 14.38 -21.01
N ALA A 4 -31.83 15.21 -20.69
CA ALA A 4 -32.03 16.58 -20.20
C ALA A 4 -32.69 17.51 -21.25
N ALA A 5 -32.43 17.31 -22.54
CA ALA A 5 -33.05 18.09 -23.62
C ALA A 5 -34.51 17.67 -23.89
N VAL A 6 -34.82 16.38 -23.76
CA VAL A 6 -36.19 15.87 -23.92
C VAL A 6 -37.08 16.22 -22.71
N ALA A 7 -36.55 16.13 -21.49
CA ALA A 7 -37.26 16.54 -20.29
C ALA A 7 -37.56 18.05 -20.24
N ASN A 8 -36.66 18.88 -20.78
CA ASN A 8 -36.91 20.31 -20.97
C ASN A 8 -38.01 20.59 -22.00
N ALA A 9 -38.07 19.81 -23.09
CA ALA A 9 -39.11 19.98 -24.11
C ALA A 9 -40.52 19.54 -23.65
N LEU A 10 -40.61 18.78 -22.56
CA LEU A 10 -41.85 18.27 -21.97
C LEU A 10 -42.16 18.88 -20.59
N GLU A 11 -41.40 19.91 -20.17
CA GLU A 11 -41.59 20.68 -18.93
C GLU A 11 -41.55 19.85 -17.63
N ILE A 12 -40.78 18.77 -17.60
CA ILE A 12 -40.63 17.91 -16.43
C ILE A 12 -39.43 18.39 -15.60
N PRO A 13 -39.61 18.81 -14.34
CA PRO A 13 -38.50 19.27 -13.50
C PRO A 13 -37.56 18.10 -13.17
N ILE A 14 -36.28 18.24 -13.52
CA ILE A 14 -35.22 17.31 -13.15
C ILE A 14 -34.46 17.89 -11.96
N GLU A 15 -34.62 17.30 -10.77
CA GLU A 15 -33.68 17.53 -9.67
C GLU A 15 -32.42 16.67 -9.86
N PRO A 16 -31.21 17.18 -9.51
CA PRO A 16 -29.96 16.49 -9.75
C PRO A 16 -29.63 15.52 -8.61
N THR A 17 -30.09 14.28 -8.67
CA THR A 17 -29.66 13.22 -7.75
C THR A 17 -29.88 11.85 -8.41
N HIS A 18 -29.05 10.83 -8.08
CA HIS A 18 -29.27 9.37 -8.27
C HIS A 18 -28.20 8.52 -8.99
N ARG A 19 -27.12 9.05 -9.59
CA ARG A 19 -26.10 8.16 -10.22
C ARG A 19 -25.42 7.19 -9.22
N ALA A 20 -25.09 7.67 -8.02
CA ALA A 20 -24.45 6.83 -7.00
C ALA A 20 -25.38 5.76 -6.42
N MET A 21 -26.70 5.98 -6.41
CA MET A 21 -27.65 5.00 -5.89
C MET A 21 -27.78 3.81 -6.84
N VAL A 22 -27.83 4.09 -8.15
CA VAL A 22 -27.85 3.05 -9.19
C VAL A 22 -26.61 2.15 -9.12
N ASP A 23 -25.43 2.73 -8.89
CA ASP A 23 -24.18 1.95 -8.75
C ASP A 23 -24.18 1.06 -7.48
N VAL A 24 -24.77 1.55 -6.37
CA VAL A 24 -24.92 0.78 -5.13
C VAL A 24 -25.90 -0.39 -5.31
N GLU A 25 -27.04 -0.14 -5.95
CA GLU A 25 -28.05 -1.16 -6.24
C GLU A 25 -27.48 -2.25 -7.15
N ALA A 26 -26.81 -1.86 -8.23
CA ALA A 26 -26.15 -2.80 -9.13
C ALA A 26 -25.07 -3.63 -8.41
N THR A 27 -24.28 -3.00 -7.53
CA THR A 27 -23.25 -3.71 -6.74
C THR A 27 -23.88 -4.73 -5.79
N ARG A 28 -25.00 -4.39 -5.14
CA ARG A 28 -25.74 -5.29 -4.26
C ARG A 28 -26.27 -6.49 -5.03
N GLU A 29 -26.92 -6.28 -6.17
CA GLU A 29 -27.48 -7.36 -7.00
C GLU A 29 -26.40 -8.33 -7.48
N VAL A 30 -25.25 -7.81 -7.92
CA VAL A 30 -24.10 -8.63 -8.32
C VAL A 30 -23.59 -9.47 -7.15
N LEU A 31 -23.47 -8.88 -5.96
CA LEU A 31 -23.04 -9.61 -4.76
C LEU A 31 -24.02 -10.71 -4.38
N GLU A 32 -25.32 -10.43 -4.39
CA GLU A 32 -26.37 -11.41 -4.09
C GLU A 32 -26.33 -12.59 -5.06
N GLU A 33 -26.17 -12.33 -6.36
CA GLU A 33 -26.06 -13.37 -7.38
C GLU A 33 -24.79 -14.23 -7.21
N ILE A 34 -23.65 -13.61 -6.87
CA ILE A 34 -22.42 -14.35 -6.55
C ILE A 34 -22.65 -15.27 -5.34
N LEU A 35 -23.19 -14.75 -4.24
CA LEU A 35 -23.46 -15.54 -3.03
C LEU A 35 -24.42 -16.70 -3.31
N ARG A 36 -25.47 -16.45 -4.12
CA ARG A 36 -26.43 -17.47 -4.55
C ARG A 36 -25.78 -18.57 -5.37
N GLN A 37 -24.84 -18.23 -6.26
CA GLN A 37 -24.11 -19.23 -7.03
C GLN A 37 -23.11 -20.02 -6.16
N LEU A 38 -22.45 -19.33 -5.22
CA LEU A 38 -21.53 -19.95 -4.27
C LEU A 38 -22.21 -20.98 -3.37
N ASP A 39 -23.41 -20.65 -2.88
CA ASP A 39 -24.26 -21.59 -2.15
C ASP A 39 -24.66 -22.79 -3.03
N ARG A 40 -25.33 -22.55 -4.17
CA ARG A 40 -25.86 -23.65 -5.00
C ARG A 40 -24.80 -24.61 -5.52
N ARG A 41 -23.62 -24.11 -5.85
CA ARG A 41 -22.58 -24.92 -6.51
C ARG A 41 -21.56 -25.49 -5.55
N TRP A 42 -21.28 -24.83 -4.42
CA TRP A 42 -20.22 -25.23 -3.50
C TRP A 42 -20.65 -25.26 -2.02
N GLY A 43 -21.91 -24.95 -1.70
CA GLY A 43 -22.43 -24.95 -0.32
C GLY A 43 -21.80 -23.88 0.58
N VAL A 44 -21.26 -22.81 -0.02
CA VAL A 44 -20.59 -21.72 0.71
C VAL A 44 -21.65 -20.76 1.23
N THR A 45 -22.06 -20.95 2.48
CA THR A 45 -23.19 -20.21 3.10
C THR A 45 -22.79 -19.37 4.31
N THR A 46 -21.55 -19.46 4.77
CA THR A 46 -21.05 -18.71 5.91
C THR A 46 -19.88 -17.81 5.50
N LEU A 47 -19.69 -16.71 6.23
CA LEU A 47 -18.57 -15.80 6.01
C LEU A 47 -17.22 -16.53 6.11
N GLY A 48 -17.06 -17.44 7.07
CA GLY A 48 -15.83 -18.23 7.20
C GLY A 48 -15.54 -19.09 5.96
N ARG A 49 -16.57 -19.75 5.40
CA ARG A 49 -16.44 -20.52 4.16
C ARG A 49 -16.15 -19.63 2.95
N LEU A 50 -16.73 -18.43 2.91
CA LEU A 50 -16.44 -17.46 1.84
C LEU A 50 -14.98 -17.01 1.87
N LEU A 51 -14.45 -16.71 3.08
CA LEU A 51 -13.05 -16.34 3.27
C LEU A 51 -12.12 -17.49 2.85
N GLU A 52 -12.41 -18.73 3.27
CA GLU A 52 -11.68 -19.93 2.82
C GLU A 52 -11.70 -20.05 1.29
N PHE A 53 -12.88 -19.89 0.66
CA PHE A 53 -13.06 -20.01 -0.79
C PHE A 53 -12.31 -18.93 -1.58
N GLN A 54 -12.17 -17.71 -1.03
CA GLN A 54 -11.43 -16.60 -1.64
C GLN A 54 -9.90 -16.79 -1.63
N GLY A 55 -9.40 -17.85 -0.96
CA GLY A 55 -7.97 -18.09 -0.77
C GLY A 55 -7.55 -18.16 0.70
N GLY A 56 -8.51 -18.05 1.62
CA GLY A 56 -8.29 -18.17 3.06
C GLY A 56 -7.51 -17.01 3.66
N THR A 57 -7.03 -17.24 4.88
CA THR A 57 -6.11 -16.30 5.53
C THR A 57 -4.83 -16.22 4.73
N ILE A 58 -4.55 -15.07 4.14
CA ILE A 58 -3.21 -14.75 3.63
C ILE A 58 -2.29 -14.69 4.84
N LEU A 59 -1.59 -15.79 5.08
CA LEU A 59 -0.49 -15.81 6.05
C LEU A 59 0.62 -14.96 5.46
N TYR A 60 0.67 -13.68 5.88
CA TYR A 60 1.87 -12.89 5.66
C TYR A 60 3.01 -13.67 6.31
N PRO A 61 4.12 -13.94 5.56
CA PRO A 61 5.26 -14.59 6.16
C PRO A 61 5.66 -13.78 7.38
N LEU A 62 5.96 -14.47 8.48
CA LEU A 62 6.49 -13.83 9.68
C LEU A 62 7.60 -12.87 9.25
N PRO A 63 7.59 -11.61 9.72
CA PRO A 63 8.62 -10.66 9.36
C PRO A 63 9.99 -11.31 9.58
N ARG A 64 10.75 -11.49 8.49
CA ARG A 64 12.12 -11.94 8.61
C ARG A 64 12.86 -10.87 9.40
N ALA A 65 13.43 -11.24 10.54
CA ALA A 65 14.31 -10.35 11.27
C ALA A 65 15.49 -10.01 10.34
N LEU A 66 15.53 -8.75 9.88
CA LEU A 66 16.67 -8.24 9.14
C LEU A 66 17.76 -7.96 10.16
N ALA A 67 18.96 -8.49 9.94
CA ALA A 67 20.12 -8.12 10.74
C ALA A 67 20.48 -6.67 10.40
N LEU A 68 19.98 -5.72 11.19
CA LEU A 68 20.25 -4.30 11.04
C LEU A 68 21.35 -3.88 12.02
N PRO A 69 22.19 -2.90 11.67
CA PRO A 69 23.02 -2.22 12.65
C PRO A 69 22.16 -1.63 13.79
N PRO A 70 22.57 -1.76 15.06
CA PRO A 70 21.78 -1.29 16.21
C PRO A 70 21.34 0.17 16.07
N THR A 71 22.23 1.06 15.63
CA THR A 71 21.94 2.49 15.42
C THR A 71 20.77 2.72 14.46
N ILE A 72 20.66 1.91 13.40
CA ILE A 72 19.55 2.02 12.44
C ILE A 72 18.26 1.43 13.01
N ALA A 73 18.35 0.30 13.71
CA ALA A 73 17.20 -0.33 14.37
C ALA A 73 16.58 0.62 15.42
N GLU A 74 17.41 1.17 16.31
CA GLU A 74 17.00 2.14 17.33
C GLU A 74 16.40 3.40 16.71
N ALA A 75 16.99 3.92 15.63
CA ALA A 75 16.47 5.10 14.95
C ALA A 75 15.14 4.85 14.23
N LEU A 76 14.88 3.63 13.75
CA LEU A 76 13.58 3.23 13.20
C LEU A 76 12.51 3.18 14.28
N GLU A 77 12.83 2.59 15.44
CA GLU A 77 11.90 2.48 16.57
C GLU A 77 11.57 3.85 17.19
N SER A 78 12.61 4.67 17.43
CA SER A 78 12.48 6.01 18.01
C SER A 78 12.01 7.08 17.02
N LYS A 79 11.92 6.75 15.71
CA LYS A 79 11.72 7.71 14.60
C LYS A 79 12.77 8.84 14.59
N GLY A 80 13.98 8.53 15.07
CA GLY A 80 15.11 9.43 15.22
C GLY A 80 15.90 9.67 13.93
N GLN A 81 17.07 10.30 14.06
CA GLN A 81 17.99 10.57 12.95
C GLN A 81 19.29 9.77 13.13
N VAL A 82 19.94 9.45 12.02
CA VAL A 82 21.22 8.75 11.97
C VAL A 82 22.19 9.59 11.17
N LEU A 83 23.37 9.83 11.73
CA LEU A 83 24.53 10.30 10.99
C LEU A 83 25.21 9.06 10.40
N MET A 84 25.55 9.09 9.11
CA MET A 84 26.26 7.97 8.49
C MET A 84 27.28 8.45 7.47
N ARG A 85 28.42 7.76 7.41
CA ARG A 85 29.41 7.92 6.33
C ARG A 85 29.06 6.94 5.21
N TYR A 86 28.78 7.47 4.03
CA TYR A 86 28.21 6.70 2.91
C TYR A 86 29.02 6.87 1.63
N VAL A 87 29.31 5.76 0.96
CA VAL A 87 29.94 5.75 -0.37
C VAL A 87 28.91 5.59 -1.49
N ASP A 88 28.89 6.52 -2.43
CA ASP A 88 27.98 6.45 -3.57
C ASP A 88 28.44 5.45 -4.66
N ALA A 89 27.63 5.30 -5.71
CA ALA A 89 27.95 4.37 -6.81
C ALA A 89 29.20 4.78 -7.62
N LYS A 90 29.67 6.03 -7.47
CA LYS A 90 30.86 6.58 -8.12
C LYS A 90 32.08 6.57 -7.19
N GLY A 91 31.97 5.93 -6.01
CA GLY A 91 33.05 5.85 -5.03
C GLY A 91 33.23 7.13 -4.20
N ARG A 92 32.30 8.09 -4.26
CA ARG A 92 32.41 9.31 -3.45
C ARG A 92 31.88 9.08 -2.05
N GLU A 93 32.74 9.30 -1.07
CA GLU A 93 32.37 9.30 0.33
C GLU A 93 31.73 10.61 0.73
N THR A 94 30.68 10.51 1.54
CA THR A 94 29.95 11.67 2.04
C THR A 94 29.31 11.36 3.38
N GLU A 95 29.24 12.36 4.25
CA GLU A 95 28.42 12.29 5.46
C GLU A 95 26.95 12.66 5.15
N ARG A 96 26.04 11.96 5.81
CA ARG A 96 24.59 12.07 5.61
C ARG A 96 23.89 12.04 6.95
N ILE A 97 22.96 12.98 7.16
CA ILE A 97 22.00 12.91 8.27
C ILE A 97 20.69 12.47 7.65
N VAL A 98 20.21 11.30 8.07
CA VAL A 98 19.02 10.69 7.50
C VAL A 98 18.02 10.33 8.59
N ARG A 99 16.74 10.45 8.28
CA ARG A 99 15.64 9.94 9.12
C ARG A 99 15.15 8.62 8.54
N PRO A 100 15.49 7.46 9.15
CA PRO A 100 15.03 6.15 8.69
C PRO A 100 13.50 6.05 8.65
N ILE A 101 12.99 5.38 7.62
CA ILE A 101 11.54 5.12 7.46
C ILE A 101 11.27 3.63 7.45
N ARG A 102 12.01 2.88 6.62
CA ARG A 102 11.93 1.42 6.56
C ARG A 102 13.17 0.83 5.91
N VAL A 103 13.44 -0.43 6.20
CA VAL A 103 14.44 -1.24 5.49
C VAL A 103 13.72 -2.32 4.70
N THR A 104 14.15 -2.53 3.46
CA THR A 104 13.67 -3.63 2.62
C THR A 104 14.84 -4.46 2.11
N GLU A 105 14.64 -5.76 2.00
CA GLU A 105 15.57 -6.66 1.34
C GLU A 105 15.16 -6.85 -0.13
N ARG A 106 16.13 -6.77 -1.04
CA ARG A 106 15.93 -7.07 -2.46
C ARG A 106 17.18 -7.72 -3.03
N HIS A 107 17.04 -8.95 -3.55
CA HIS A 107 18.14 -9.73 -4.13
C HIS A 107 19.33 -9.94 -3.17
N GLY A 108 19.05 -10.19 -1.88
CA GLY A 108 20.05 -10.40 -0.83
C GLY A 108 20.67 -9.12 -0.26
N LEU A 109 20.25 -7.95 -0.73
CA LEU A 109 20.79 -6.65 -0.32
C LEU A 109 19.77 -5.85 0.48
N LEU A 110 20.26 -5.17 1.52
CA LEU A 110 19.43 -4.31 2.37
C LEU A 110 19.44 -2.87 1.88
N TYR A 111 18.25 -2.30 1.79
CA TYR A 111 17.99 -0.94 1.33
C TYR A 111 17.26 -0.17 2.42
N LEU A 112 17.88 0.90 2.92
CA LEU A 112 17.27 1.85 3.83
C LEU A 112 16.58 2.95 3.03
N MET A 113 15.27 3.06 3.17
CA MET A 113 14.52 4.24 2.75
C MET A 113 14.52 5.26 3.89
N ALA A 114 14.99 6.46 3.61
CA ALA A 114 15.12 7.52 4.60
C ALA A 114 14.95 8.90 3.98
N HIS A 115 14.51 9.87 4.79
CA HIS A 115 14.54 11.28 4.40
C HIS A 115 15.96 11.84 4.61
N CYS A 116 16.59 12.30 3.54
CA CYS A 116 17.95 12.86 3.56
C CYS A 116 17.89 14.36 3.85
N GLN A 117 18.48 14.81 4.95
CA GLN A 117 18.42 16.24 5.32
C GLN A 117 19.16 17.14 4.32
N GLN A 118 20.33 16.71 3.84
CA GLN A 118 21.14 17.48 2.89
C GLN A 118 20.42 17.70 1.55
N ARG A 119 19.56 16.77 1.15
CA ARG A 119 18.82 16.81 -0.12
C ARG A 119 17.36 17.21 0.04
N ARG A 120 16.83 17.23 1.27
CA ARG A 120 15.43 17.51 1.61
C ARG A 120 14.44 16.64 0.82
N GLU A 121 14.77 15.37 0.64
CA GLU A 121 13.96 14.43 -0.13
C GLU A 121 14.12 12.99 0.39
N LEU A 122 13.21 12.11 -0.03
CA LEU A 122 13.31 10.68 0.20
C LEU A 122 14.40 10.07 -0.69
N ARG A 123 15.28 9.28 -0.08
CA ARG A 123 16.29 8.52 -0.79
C ARG A 123 16.38 7.10 -0.26
N THR A 124 16.85 6.23 -1.14
CA THR A 124 17.17 4.84 -0.81
C THR A 124 18.68 4.68 -0.75
N PHE A 125 19.18 4.17 0.36
CA PHE A 125 20.59 3.91 0.62
C PHE A 125 20.81 2.41 0.72
N ARG A 126 21.87 1.89 0.11
CA ARG A 126 22.23 0.49 0.34
C ARG A 126 23.04 0.38 1.62
N LEU A 127 22.66 -0.51 2.52
CA LEU A 127 23.34 -0.62 3.81
C LEU A 127 24.76 -1.18 3.70
N ASP A 128 25.05 -1.95 2.65
CA ASP A 128 26.41 -2.44 2.35
C ASP A 128 27.40 -1.33 1.93
N ARG A 129 26.89 -0.12 1.68
CA ARG A 129 27.70 1.07 1.33
C ARG A 129 27.80 2.08 2.48
N VAL A 130 27.31 1.72 3.66
CA VAL A 130 27.53 2.48 4.88
C VAL A 130 28.88 2.06 5.44
N LEU A 131 29.78 3.03 5.59
CA LEU A 131 31.12 2.81 6.11
C LEU A 131 31.13 2.92 7.64
N GLU A 132 30.39 3.88 8.20
CA GLU A 132 30.29 4.17 9.65
C GLU A 132 28.90 4.73 10.01
N LEU A 133 28.50 4.56 11.27
CA LEU A 133 27.23 4.95 11.90
C LEU A 133 27.45 5.62 13.25
#